data_AF-A0AAI7ZI09-F1
#
_entry.id   AF-A0AAI7ZI09-F1
#
_cell.length_a   1.000
_cell.length_b   1.000
_cell.length_c   1.000
_cell.angle_alpha   90.00
_cell.angle_beta   90.00
_cell.angle_gamma   90.00
#
_symmetry.space_group_name_H-M   'P 1'
#
loop_
_entity.id
_entity.type
_entity.pdbx_description
1 polymer ?
#
loop_
_entity_poly.entity_id
_entity_poly.type
_entity_poly.pdbx_seq_one_letter_code
_entity_poly.pdbx_strand_id
1 'polypeptide(L)'
;MSRQRPRKRVADTAGDCDGARAASHARPCRSDAFAIPDGFTREQIQPFHDLERQYATLFQTSHVCAVQSARDIQASRTMDVEMDECAVINLAHDGFDSIGTHGLSSCVCICAKGKNPRGHDILGLLHYSGIQDAQDALSEIRDDMREEGVQEPEIFLVGGMISNQDELGSFEIERDLLALQRPFNIVGAKLHPSMSDRNGEENAINLVMTASGIYYYKSW
;
A
#
# COMPACT_ATOMS: atom_id res chain seq x y z
N MET A 1 28.34 -41.29 56.93
CA MET A 1 29.77 -41.28 57.30
C MET A 1 30.58 -40.70 56.15
N SER A 2 31.31 -39.62 56.44
CA SER A 2 32.18 -38.89 55.52
C SER A 2 33.55 -39.58 55.42
N ARG A 3 34.20 -39.49 54.25
CA ARG A 3 35.66 -39.56 53.96
C ARG A 3 35.81 -39.71 52.44
N GLN A 4 36.78 -39.17 51.70
CA GLN A 4 37.78 -38.11 51.85
C GLN A 4 38.47 -38.11 50.46
N ARG A 5 38.69 -36.96 49.82
CA ARG A 5 39.60 -36.86 48.65
C ARG A 5 41.06 -36.85 49.13
N PRO A 6 42.00 -37.25 48.26
CA PRO A 6 43.09 -36.32 47.93
C PRO A 6 43.48 -36.25 46.44
N ARG A 7 44.00 -35.06 46.07
CA ARG A 7 44.69 -34.66 44.82
C ARG A 7 46.11 -35.32 44.77
N LYS A 8 46.99 -35.32 43.75
CA LYS A 8 47.34 -34.38 42.65
C LYS A 8 48.50 -34.98 41.79
N ARG A 9 48.78 -34.33 40.63
CA ARG A 9 49.93 -34.34 39.66
C ARG A 9 49.61 -35.09 38.36
N VAL A 10 49.49 -34.50 37.16
CA VAL A 10 50.15 -33.41 36.38
C VAL A 10 51.59 -33.70 35.94
N ALA A 11 51.76 -33.96 34.64
CA ALA A 11 52.65 -33.29 33.65
C ALA A 11 52.53 -34.05 32.30
N ASP A 12 52.01 -33.40 31.24
CA ASP A 12 52.74 -32.87 30.06
C ASP A 12 53.10 -33.98 29.05
N THR A 13 52.82 -33.93 27.73
CA THR A 13 53.04 -32.84 26.78
C THR A 13 52.32 -33.13 25.44
N ALA A 14 52.18 -32.08 24.62
CA ALA A 14 51.37 -31.90 23.42
C ALA A 14 51.79 -32.67 22.15
N GLY A 15 50.88 -32.67 21.15
CA GLY A 15 51.20 -32.91 19.75
C GLY A 15 49.96 -33.04 18.84
N ASP A 16 49.59 -31.94 18.20
CA ASP A 16 48.85 -31.79 16.92
C ASP A 16 47.69 -32.72 16.55
N CYS A 17 46.48 -32.14 16.47
CA CYS A 17 45.48 -32.51 15.46
C CYS A 17 44.79 -31.23 14.98
N ASP A 18 45.03 -30.94 13.70
CA ASP A 18 44.53 -29.82 12.91
C ASP A 18 43.05 -29.49 13.13
N GLY A 19 42.81 -28.20 13.37
CA GLY A 19 41.50 -27.60 13.30
C GLY A 19 40.99 -27.57 11.86
N ALA A 20 40.30 -28.61 11.43
CA ALA A 20 39.42 -28.56 10.27
C ALA A 20 38.17 -27.74 10.62
N ARG A 21 38.31 -26.41 10.64
CA ARG A 21 37.15 -25.51 10.48
C ARG A 21 36.57 -25.80 9.11
N ALA A 22 35.44 -26.50 9.08
CA ALA A 22 34.57 -26.56 7.92
C ALA A 22 34.19 -25.11 7.55
N ALA A 23 34.91 -24.54 6.60
CA ALA A 23 34.51 -23.31 5.94
C ALA A 23 33.21 -23.62 5.21
N SER A 24 32.08 -23.30 5.84
CA SER A 24 30.83 -23.21 5.12
C SER A 24 30.99 -22.08 4.10
N HIS A 25 31.33 -22.45 2.87
CA HIS A 25 31.10 -21.58 1.71
C HIS A 25 29.59 -21.54 1.43
N ALA A 26 28.81 -21.14 2.43
CA ALA A 26 27.54 -20.51 2.18
C ALA A 26 27.88 -19.16 1.54
N ARG A 27 27.81 -19.12 0.21
CA ARG A 27 27.70 -17.84 -0.48
C ARG A 27 26.53 -17.12 0.19
N PRO A 28 26.70 -15.88 0.70
CA PRO A 28 25.54 -15.11 1.08
C PRO A 28 24.62 -15.12 -0.14
N CYS A 29 23.37 -15.52 0.06
CA CYS A 29 22.34 -15.33 -0.96
C CYS A 29 22.53 -13.91 -1.44
N ARG A 30 22.92 -13.75 -2.72
CA ARG A 30 22.94 -12.44 -3.35
C ARG A 30 21.61 -11.81 -2.98
N SER A 31 21.66 -10.63 -2.36
CA SER A 31 20.51 -9.74 -2.41
C SER A 31 20.03 -9.79 -3.86
N ASP A 32 18.80 -10.24 -4.10
CA ASP A 32 18.20 -10.07 -5.42
C ASP A 32 18.38 -8.60 -5.74
N ALA A 33 19.32 -8.32 -6.64
CA ALA A 33 19.63 -6.97 -7.03
C ALA A 33 18.37 -6.55 -7.76
N PHE A 34 17.54 -5.74 -7.07
CA PHE A 34 16.42 -5.05 -7.66
C PHE A 34 16.88 -4.55 -9.02
N ALA A 35 16.31 -5.10 -10.08
CA ALA A 35 16.59 -4.63 -11.42
C ALA A 35 15.97 -3.23 -11.49
N ILE A 36 16.81 -2.21 -11.35
CA ILE A 36 16.39 -0.83 -11.49
C ILE A 36 15.91 -0.67 -12.93
N PRO A 37 14.64 -0.29 -13.17
CA PRO A 37 14.14 -0.06 -14.51
C PRO A 37 14.99 0.97 -15.26
N ASP A 38 15.08 0.82 -16.57
CA ASP A 38 15.76 1.79 -17.43
C ASP A 38 15.17 3.20 -17.18
N GLY A 39 16.03 4.20 -17.05
CA GLY A 39 15.62 5.58 -16.78
C GLY A 39 15.44 5.95 -15.31
N PHE A 40 15.62 5.02 -14.38
CA PHE A 40 15.56 5.27 -12.94
C PHE A 40 16.90 5.03 -12.24
N THR A 41 17.07 5.66 -11.09
CA THR A 41 18.16 5.35 -10.17
C THR A 41 17.64 4.59 -8.95
N ARG A 42 18.56 3.95 -8.21
CA ARG A 42 18.19 3.29 -6.95
C ARG A 42 17.65 4.30 -5.96
N GLU A 43 18.26 5.47 -5.91
CA GLU A 43 17.95 6.56 -4.99
C GLU A 43 16.52 7.08 -5.20
N GLN A 44 15.98 6.99 -6.41
CA GLN A 44 14.61 7.37 -6.73
C GLN A 44 13.56 6.33 -6.28
N ILE A 45 13.89 5.04 -6.41
CA ILE A 45 12.94 3.94 -6.12
C ILE A 45 13.00 3.53 -4.65
N GLN A 46 14.19 3.57 -4.05
CA GLN A 46 14.43 3.06 -2.71
C GLN A 46 13.49 3.64 -1.64
N PRO A 47 13.17 4.96 -1.64
CA PRO A 47 12.23 5.54 -0.69
C PRO A 47 10.83 4.91 -0.73
N PHE A 48 10.29 4.60 -1.92
CA PHE A 48 8.98 3.96 -2.05
C PHE A 48 8.99 2.55 -1.45
N HIS A 49 10.03 1.77 -1.72
CA HIS A 49 10.19 0.45 -1.09
C HIS A 49 10.43 0.52 0.43
N ASP A 50 11.05 1.61 0.92
CA ASP A 50 11.16 1.85 2.35
C ASP A 50 9.78 2.12 2.98
N LEU A 51 8.92 2.91 2.32
CA LEU A 51 7.53 3.10 2.73
C LEU A 51 6.77 1.77 2.75
N GLU A 52 6.85 0.96 1.69
CA GLU A 52 6.22 -0.37 1.66
C GLU A 52 6.66 -1.23 2.83
N ARG A 53 7.97 -1.23 3.15
CA ARG A 53 8.50 -2.00 4.29
C ARG A 53 8.01 -1.47 5.63
N GLN A 54 7.99 -0.14 5.79
CA GLN A 54 7.54 0.51 7.02
C GLN A 54 6.06 0.22 7.30
N TYR A 55 5.23 0.18 6.25
CA TYR A 55 3.78 -0.02 6.31
C TYR A 55 3.33 -1.39 5.76
N ALA A 56 4.20 -2.41 5.83
CA ALA A 56 4.02 -3.69 5.15
C ALA A 56 2.66 -4.36 5.40
N THR A 57 2.09 -4.19 6.59
CA THR A 57 0.78 -4.74 6.93
C THR A 57 -0.36 -4.18 6.06
N LEU A 58 -0.30 -2.89 5.68
CA LEU A 58 -1.29 -2.26 4.82
C LEU A 58 -1.19 -2.78 3.38
N PHE A 59 0.03 -2.98 2.90
CA PHE A 59 0.30 -3.45 1.53
C PHE A 59 -0.09 -4.92 1.30
N GLN A 60 -0.32 -5.69 2.37
CA GLN A 60 -0.75 -7.10 2.32
C GLN A 60 -2.27 -7.28 2.16
N THR A 61 -3.04 -6.20 2.03
CA THR A 61 -4.50 -6.28 1.87
C THR A 61 -4.90 -7.07 0.62
N SER A 62 -5.92 -7.93 0.76
CA SER A 62 -6.57 -8.65 -0.34
C SER A 62 -7.83 -7.95 -0.85
N HIS A 63 -8.21 -6.81 -0.26
CA HIS A 63 -9.39 -6.04 -0.65
C HIS A 63 -9.16 -5.19 -1.90
N VAL A 64 -7.90 -4.93 -2.24
CA VAL A 64 -7.49 -4.15 -3.41
C VAL A 64 -6.78 -5.05 -4.41
N CYS A 65 -7.34 -5.17 -5.61
CA CYS A 65 -6.90 -6.13 -6.63
C CYS A 65 -6.64 -5.44 -7.97
N ALA A 66 -5.53 -5.79 -8.61
CA ALA A 66 -5.30 -5.47 -10.01
C ALA A 66 -6.18 -6.36 -10.90
N VAL A 67 -6.85 -5.78 -11.89
CA VAL A 67 -7.60 -6.49 -12.93
C VAL A 67 -7.10 -6.07 -14.32
N GLN A 68 -7.43 -6.84 -15.35
CA GLN A 68 -6.98 -6.54 -16.71
C GLN A 68 -7.78 -5.41 -17.33
N SER A 69 -9.09 -5.36 -17.06
CA SER A 69 -9.98 -4.34 -17.59
C SER A 69 -11.20 -4.12 -16.71
N ALA A 70 -11.91 -3.00 -16.95
CA ALA A 70 -13.20 -2.73 -16.33
C ALA A 70 -14.24 -3.85 -16.51
N ARG A 71 -14.13 -4.65 -17.59
CA ARG A 71 -15.06 -5.75 -17.89
C ARG A 71 -14.96 -6.92 -16.92
N ASP A 72 -13.84 -7.03 -16.21
CA ASP A 72 -13.60 -8.07 -15.21
C ASP A 72 -14.27 -7.74 -13.86
N ILE A 73 -14.86 -6.54 -13.75
CA ILE A 73 -15.48 -6.02 -12.53
C ILE A 73 -16.99 -6.17 -12.65
N GLN A 74 -17.61 -6.75 -11.63
CA GLN A 74 -19.07 -6.84 -11.52
C GLN A 74 -19.67 -5.50 -11.08
N ALA A 75 -19.67 -4.54 -11.99
CA ALA A 75 -20.23 -3.20 -11.82
C ALA A 75 -21.07 -2.85 -13.05
N SER A 76 -22.33 -2.47 -12.85
CA SER A 76 -23.26 -2.11 -13.93
C SER A 76 -23.55 -0.62 -13.97
N ARG A 77 -23.51 0.07 -12.81
CA ARG A 77 -23.78 1.50 -12.69
C ARG A 77 -22.79 2.12 -11.72
N THR A 78 -21.73 2.68 -12.27
CA THR A 78 -20.66 3.34 -11.53
C THR A 78 -20.91 4.83 -11.44
N MET A 79 -20.84 5.38 -10.22
CA MET A 79 -20.68 6.82 -10.01
C MET A 79 -19.24 7.18 -10.35
N ASP A 80 -19.04 8.12 -11.27
CA ASP A 80 -17.72 8.63 -11.63
C ASP A 80 -17.38 9.83 -10.75
N VAL A 81 -16.14 9.90 -10.28
CA VAL A 81 -15.65 10.94 -9.38
C VAL A 81 -14.46 11.61 -10.04
N GLU A 82 -14.54 12.91 -10.23
CA GLU A 82 -13.48 13.69 -10.87
C GLU A 82 -12.34 14.00 -9.89
N MET A 83 -11.22 14.50 -10.42
CA MET A 83 -10.07 14.89 -9.63
C MET A 83 -10.43 15.96 -8.58
N ASP A 84 -9.97 15.74 -7.35
CA ASP A 84 -10.24 16.54 -6.15
C ASP A 84 -11.72 16.64 -5.75
N GLU A 85 -12.57 15.75 -6.28
CA GLU A 85 -13.94 15.58 -5.80
C GLU A 85 -14.04 14.44 -4.77
N CYS A 86 -14.84 14.67 -3.73
CA CYS A 86 -15.28 13.66 -2.78
C CYS A 86 -16.73 13.27 -3.09
N ALA A 87 -17.01 11.98 -3.17
CA ALA A 87 -18.36 11.48 -3.31
C ALA A 87 -18.60 10.25 -2.43
N VAL A 88 -19.79 10.19 -1.83
CA VAL A 88 -20.28 9.06 -1.04
C VAL A 88 -21.61 8.59 -1.62
N ILE A 89 -21.75 7.28 -1.80
CA ILE A 89 -22.96 6.64 -2.31
C ILE A 89 -23.48 5.57 -1.35
N ASN A 90 -24.80 5.48 -1.28
CA ASN A 90 -25.56 4.45 -0.61
C ASN A 90 -26.08 3.44 -1.63
N LEU A 91 -25.49 2.24 -1.67
CA LEU A 91 -25.80 1.24 -2.71
C LEU A 91 -27.26 0.77 -2.72
N ALA A 92 -28.00 1.00 -1.63
CA ALA A 92 -29.41 0.64 -1.53
C ALA A 92 -30.36 1.69 -2.12
N HIS A 93 -29.92 2.94 -2.31
CA HIS A 93 -30.82 4.08 -2.57
C HIS A 93 -30.44 4.93 -3.77
N ASP A 94 -29.15 5.11 -4.04
CA ASP A 94 -28.71 6.12 -5.02
C ASP A 94 -28.70 5.61 -6.45
N GLY A 95 -29.01 4.33 -6.65
CA GLY A 95 -29.14 3.71 -7.97
C GLY A 95 -27.80 3.37 -8.64
N PHE A 96 -26.70 3.49 -7.90
CA PHE A 96 -25.36 3.02 -8.27
C PHE A 96 -25.01 1.74 -7.52
N ASP A 97 -24.23 0.86 -8.15
CA ASP A 97 -23.70 -0.36 -7.54
C ASP A 97 -22.20 -0.28 -7.24
N SER A 98 -21.57 0.82 -7.67
CA SER A 98 -20.14 1.05 -7.59
C SER A 98 -19.82 2.55 -7.69
N ILE A 99 -18.62 2.92 -7.24
CA ILE A 99 -18.03 4.26 -7.36
C ILE A 99 -16.62 4.13 -7.92
N GLY A 100 -16.18 5.03 -8.79
CA GLY A 100 -14.91 4.91 -9.47
C GLY A 100 -14.34 6.25 -9.89
N THR A 101 -13.13 6.20 -10.42
CA THR A 101 -12.45 7.35 -10.98
C THR A 101 -11.45 6.91 -12.05
N HIS A 102 -11.03 7.86 -12.87
CA HIS A 102 -10.14 7.66 -13.99
C HIS A 102 -8.84 8.45 -13.85
N GLY A 103 -7.76 7.94 -14.44
CA GLY A 103 -6.53 8.75 -14.64
C GLY A 103 -5.66 8.99 -13.40
N LEU A 104 -5.61 8.05 -12.45
CA LEU A 104 -4.70 8.12 -11.31
C LEU A 104 -3.24 7.92 -11.77
N SER A 105 -2.55 9.02 -12.04
CA SER A 105 -1.12 9.08 -12.31
C SER A 105 -0.37 9.27 -10.97
N SER A 106 0.08 10.49 -10.65
CA SER A 106 0.65 10.84 -9.34
C SER A 106 -0.41 10.95 -8.23
N CYS A 107 -1.70 11.03 -8.59
CA CYS A 107 -2.80 11.11 -7.64
C CYS A 107 -2.99 9.80 -6.86
N VAL A 108 -3.53 9.91 -5.65
CA VAL A 108 -3.94 8.77 -4.83
C VAL A 108 -5.45 8.83 -4.63
N CYS A 109 -6.11 7.71 -4.85
CA CYS A 109 -7.51 7.55 -4.52
C CYS A 109 -7.66 7.10 -3.06
N ILE A 110 -8.44 7.85 -2.29
CA ILE A 110 -8.83 7.52 -0.91
C ILE A 110 -10.20 6.86 -0.99
N CYS A 111 -10.24 5.55 -0.77
CA CYS A 111 -11.45 4.74 -0.81
C CYS A 111 -11.94 4.47 0.61
N ALA A 112 -13.20 4.78 0.91
CA ALA A 112 -13.83 4.54 2.20
C ALA A 112 -14.96 3.52 2.08
N LYS A 113 -15.03 2.56 3.00
CA LYS A 113 -16.08 1.54 3.05
C LYS A 113 -16.68 1.42 4.43
N GLY A 114 -17.98 1.16 4.48
CA GLY A 114 -18.63 0.79 5.72
C GLY A 114 -20.10 0.44 5.54
N LYS A 115 -20.75 0.16 6.66
CA LYS A 115 -22.20 -0.07 6.71
C LYS A 115 -22.86 0.93 7.64
N ASN A 116 -23.99 1.47 7.22
CA ASN A 116 -24.81 2.30 8.09
C ASN A 116 -25.64 1.42 9.08
N PRO A 117 -26.40 2.01 10.03
CA PRO A 117 -27.18 1.24 11.01
C PRO A 117 -28.29 0.38 10.40
N ARG A 118 -28.68 0.63 9.14
CA ARG A 118 -29.64 -0.19 8.38
C ARG A 118 -28.98 -1.38 7.69
N GLY A 119 -27.65 -1.51 7.78
CA GLY A 119 -26.86 -2.57 7.16
C GLY A 119 -26.55 -2.33 5.67
N HIS A 120 -26.90 -1.16 5.14
CA HIS A 120 -26.63 -0.82 3.75
C HIS A 120 -25.15 -0.51 3.57
N ASP A 121 -24.57 -0.98 2.46
CA ASP A 121 -23.20 -0.67 2.07
C ASP A 121 -23.11 0.79 1.61
N ILE A 122 -22.19 1.51 2.24
CA ILE A 122 -21.84 2.89 1.92
C ILE A 122 -20.41 2.89 1.39
N LEU A 123 -20.23 3.51 0.22
CA LEU A 123 -18.94 3.63 -0.45
C LEU A 123 -18.60 5.11 -0.60
N GLY A 124 -17.42 5.51 -0.14
CA GLY A 124 -16.87 6.84 -0.34
C GLY A 124 -15.61 6.79 -1.20
N LEU A 125 -15.42 7.79 -2.05
CA LEU A 125 -14.24 7.91 -2.89
C LEU A 125 -13.84 9.37 -3.03
N LEU A 126 -12.56 9.64 -2.79
CA LEU A 126 -11.93 10.94 -3.02
C LEU A 126 -10.73 10.73 -3.96
N HIS A 127 -10.73 11.39 -5.11
CA HIS A 127 -9.59 11.42 -6.03
C HIS A 127 -8.63 12.52 -5.60
N TYR A 128 -7.65 12.19 -4.77
CA TYR A 128 -6.79 13.17 -4.13
C TYR A 128 -5.51 13.46 -4.94
N SER A 129 -5.36 14.71 -5.39
CA SER A 129 -4.20 15.17 -6.16
C SER A 129 -2.98 15.57 -5.31
N GLY A 130 -3.18 15.77 -3.99
CA GLY A 130 -2.15 16.29 -3.09
C GLY A 130 -2.19 17.82 -2.89
N ILE A 131 -3.11 18.55 -3.53
CA ILE A 131 -3.24 20.01 -3.34
C ILE A 131 -3.74 20.38 -1.92
N GLN A 132 -4.68 19.61 -1.38
CA GLN A 132 -5.20 19.77 -0.03
C GLN A 132 -4.30 19.06 0.99
N ASP A 133 -4.30 19.48 2.25
CA ASP A 133 -3.61 18.73 3.31
C ASP A 133 -4.20 17.32 3.47
N ALA A 134 -3.35 16.32 3.66
CA ALA A 134 -3.77 14.92 3.74
C ALA A 134 -4.75 14.64 4.88
N GLN A 135 -4.61 15.33 6.02
CA GLN A 135 -5.52 15.21 7.15
C GLN A 135 -6.89 15.80 6.84
N ASP A 136 -6.92 16.92 6.11
CA ASP A 136 -8.16 17.56 5.70
C ASP A 136 -8.92 16.68 4.70
N ALA A 137 -8.21 16.14 3.68
CA ALA A 137 -8.79 15.21 2.70
C ALA A 137 -9.36 13.94 3.36
N LEU A 138 -8.63 13.35 4.31
CA LEU A 138 -9.12 12.19 5.06
C LEU A 138 -10.26 12.53 6.02
N SER A 139 -10.31 13.77 6.52
CA SER A 139 -11.40 14.21 7.40
C SER A 139 -12.69 14.43 6.61
N GLU A 140 -12.59 15.05 5.43
CA GLU A 140 -13.70 15.28 4.50
C GLU A 140 -14.44 13.98 4.19
N ILE A 141 -13.75 12.98 3.60
CA ILE A 141 -14.38 11.71 3.26
C ILE A 141 -14.92 10.98 4.50
N ARG A 142 -14.25 11.07 5.65
CA ARG A 142 -14.73 10.45 6.90
C ARG A 142 -16.02 11.10 7.38
N ASP A 143 -16.11 12.42 7.30
CA ASP A 143 -17.27 13.17 7.76
C ASP A 143 -18.46 12.94 6.81
N ASP A 144 -18.26 12.91 5.49
CA ASP A 144 -19.29 12.53 4.52
C ASP A 144 -19.80 11.09 4.75
N MET A 145 -18.90 10.14 5.02
CA MET A 145 -19.28 8.76 5.38
C MET A 145 -20.11 8.71 6.68
N ARG A 146 -19.83 9.59 7.64
CA ARG A 146 -20.59 9.70 8.90
C ARG A 146 -21.97 10.31 8.70
N GLU A 147 -22.12 11.23 7.77
CA GLU A 147 -23.43 11.77 7.38
C GLU A 147 -24.35 10.66 6.84
N GLU A 148 -23.78 9.69 6.11
CA GLU A 148 -24.47 8.46 5.69
C GLU A 148 -24.61 7.38 6.79
N GLY A 149 -24.13 7.68 8.00
CA GLY A 149 -24.29 6.86 9.20
C GLY A 149 -23.18 5.85 9.46
N VAL A 150 -22.05 5.90 8.74
CA VAL A 150 -20.87 5.06 9.00
C VAL A 150 -20.01 5.69 10.08
N GLN A 151 -19.95 5.08 11.27
CA GLN A 151 -19.23 5.66 12.41
C GLN A 151 -17.70 5.63 12.26
N GLU A 152 -17.17 4.51 11.75
CA GLU A 152 -15.75 4.24 11.58
C GLU A 152 -15.54 3.54 10.23
N PRO A 153 -15.40 4.31 9.13
CA PRO A 153 -15.16 3.72 7.83
C PRO A 153 -13.78 3.04 7.80
N GLU A 154 -13.69 1.95 7.04
CA GLU A 154 -12.41 1.35 6.62
C GLU A 154 -11.86 2.15 5.44
N ILE A 155 -10.63 2.65 5.57
CA ILE A 155 -9.98 3.44 4.52
C ILE A 155 -8.92 2.59 3.79
N PHE A 156 -8.92 2.71 2.46
CA PHE A 156 -7.93 2.10 1.57
C PHE A 156 -7.31 3.17 0.67
N LEU A 157 -5.99 3.09 0.46
CA LEU A 157 -5.26 4.02 -0.40
C LEU A 157 -4.83 3.30 -1.68
N VAL A 158 -5.13 3.85 -2.85
CA VAL A 158 -4.79 3.22 -4.13
C VAL A 158 -4.36 4.25 -5.16
N GLY A 159 -3.22 4.05 -5.82
CA GLY A 159 -2.70 5.00 -6.81
C GLY A 159 -1.29 5.45 -6.49
N GLY A 160 -0.89 6.61 -6.98
CA GLY A 160 0.49 7.06 -6.95
C GLY A 160 1.35 6.45 -8.04
N MET A 161 2.51 7.05 -8.23
CA MET A 161 3.45 6.72 -9.29
C MET A 161 4.88 7.02 -8.84
N ILE A 162 5.79 6.08 -9.13
CA ILE A 162 7.22 6.36 -9.07
C ILE A 162 7.61 7.08 -10.38
N SER A 163 8.11 8.30 -10.26
CA SER A 163 8.59 9.09 -11.39
C SER A 163 10.09 9.35 -11.25
N ASN A 164 10.82 9.38 -12.37
CA ASN A 164 12.20 9.86 -12.40
C ASN A 164 12.29 11.39 -12.50
N GLN A 165 11.16 12.06 -12.65
CA GLN A 165 10.99 13.50 -12.52
C GLN A 165 10.36 13.77 -11.15
N ASP A 166 11.13 14.36 -10.24
CA ASP A 166 10.74 14.53 -8.83
C ASP A 166 9.38 15.23 -8.67
N GLU A 167 9.06 16.20 -9.54
CA GLU A 167 7.79 16.95 -9.52
C GLU A 167 6.55 16.12 -9.90
N LEU A 168 6.74 14.96 -10.55
CA LEU A 168 5.65 14.07 -10.98
C LEU A 168 5.51 12.82 -10.10
N GLY A 169 6.37 12.66 -9.11
CA GLY A 169 6.32 11.54 -8.17
C GLY A 169 5.31 11.77 -7.06
N SER A 170 4.73 10.70 -6.53
CA SER A 170 3.73 10.74 -5.43
C SER A 170 4.32 10.54 -4.04
N PHE A 171 5.64 10.50 -3.88
CA PHE A 171 6.29 10.05 -2.64
C PHE A 171 5.81 10.80 -1.39
N GLU A 172 5.75 12.14 -1.44
CA GLU A 172 5.36 12.96 -0.29
C GLU A 172 3.89 12.74 0.08
N ILE A 173 3.01 12.71 -0.92
CA ILE A 173 1.57 12.43 -0.79
C ILE A 173 1.36 11.07 -0.11
N GLU A 174 2.04 10.03 -0.61
CA GLU A 174 1.94 8.67 -0.07
C GLU A 174 2.42 8.59 1.38
N ARG A 175 3.58 9.19 1.68
CA ARG A 175 4.15 9.23 3.03
C ARG A 175 3.18 9.89 4.01
N ASP A 176 2.62 11.04 3.62
CA ASP A 176 1.79 11.85 4.50
C ASP A 176 0.44 11.17 4.78
N LEU A 177 -0.16 10.53 3.77
CA LEU A 177 -1.35 9.69 3.97
C LEU A 177 -1.07 8.48 4.86
N LEU A 178 0.04 7.75 4.63
CA LEU A 178 0.39 6.57 5.41
C LEU A 178 0.69 6.93 6.88
N ALA A 179 1.26 8.10 7.15
CA ALA A 179 1.46 8.59 8.52
C ALA A 179 0.16 8.72 9.32
N LEU A 180 -0.97 8.90 8.62
CA LEU A 180 -2.31 9.03 9.17
C LEU A 180 -3.07 7.70 9.30
N GLN A 181 -2.36 6.56 9.20
CA GLN A 181 -2.97 5.22 9.28
C GLN A 181 -3.91 5.03 10.47
N ARG A 182 -3.43 5.31 11.70
CA ARG A 182 -4.21 5.02 12.91
C ARG A 182 -5.36 5.99 13.13
N PRO A 183 -5.19 7.32 12.99
CA PRO A 183 -6.28 8.25 13.23
C PRO A 183 -7.49 8.13 12.29
N PHE A 184 -7.31 7.51 11.12
CA PHE A 184 -8.34 7.39 10.09
C PHE A 184 -8.71 5.96 9.72
N ASN A 185 -8.28 4.96 10.50
CA ASN A 185 -8.57 3.55 10.23
C ASN A 185 -8.20 3.14 8.80
N ILE A 186 -6.98 3.50 8.37
CA ILE A 186 -6.43 3.01 7.09
C ILE A 186 -6.03 1.55 7.29
N VAL A 187 -6.70 0.67 6.55
CA VAL A 187 -6.57 -0.79 6.71
C VAL A 187 -5.93 -1.47 5.51
N GLY A 188 -5.75 -0.76 4.40
CA GLY A 188 -5.07 -1.31 3.23
C GLY A 188 -4.50 -0.25 2.28
N ALA A 189 -3.45 -0.62 1.56
CA ALA A 189 -2.83 0.24 0.57
C ALA A 189 -2.35 -0.56 -0.66
N LYS A 190 -2.49 0.03 -1.84
CA LYS A 190 -1.80 -0.35 -3.09
C LYS A 190 -1.30 0.92 -3.74
N LEU A 191 -0.18 1.40 -3.22
CA LEU A 191 0.46 2.64 -3.66
C LEU A 191 1.53 2.37 -4.71
N HIS A 192 1.91 3.41 -5.46
CA HIS A 192 2.86 3.36 -6.55
C HIS A 192 2.72 2.13 -7.49
N PRO A 193 1.50 1.75 -7.92
CA PRO A 193 1.30 0.62 -8.84
C PRO A 193 1.82 0.91 -10.25
N SER A 194 2.23 2.15 -10.53
CA SER A 194 2.73 2.62 -11.82
C SER A 194 4.12 3.26 -11.67
N MET A 195 4.90 3.22 -12.75
CA MET A 195 6.19 3.90 -12.86
C MET A 195 6.25 4.63 -14.20
N SER A 196 6.77 5.85 -14.23
CA SER A 196 6.95 6.62 -15.47
C SER A 196 8.33 7.27 -15.56
N ASP A 197 8.99 7.09 -16.70
CA ASP A 197 10.23 7.76 -17.08
C ASP A 197 9.98 9.04 -17.93
N ARG A 198 8.70 9.35 -18.19
CA ARG A 198 8.17 10.43 -19.06
C ARG A 198 6.87 11.02 -18.49
N ASN A 199 6.04 11.64 -19.34
CA ASN A 199 4.70 12.14 -19.00
C ASN A 199 3.89 11.02 -18.31
N GLY A 200 3.65 11.15 -17.00
CA GLY A 200 3.05 10.10 -16.15
C GLY A 200 1.69 9.55 -16.59
N GLU A 201 0.97 10.28 -17.43
CA GLU A 201 -0.38 9.95 -17.90
C GLU A 201 -0.44 8.59 -18.64
N GLU A 202 0.61 8.20 -19.36
CA GLU A 202 0.65 6.91 -20.09
C GLU A 202 0.61 5.69 -19.16
N ASN A 203 0.95 5.87 -17.88
CA ASN A 203 0.96 4.81 -16.88
C ASN A 203 -0.14 4.97 -15.83
N ALA A 204 -1.08 5.90 -16.04
CA ALA A 204 -2.18 6.11 -15.13
C ALA A 204 -3.05 4.85 -15.00
N ILE A 205 -3.65 4.70 -13.83
CA ILE A 205 -4.62 3.63 -13.55
C ILE A 205 -6.02 4.21 -13.36
N ASN A 206 -7.02 3.39 -13.63
CA ASN A 206 -8.41 3.64 -13.26
C ASN A 206 -8.75 2.80 -12.04
N LEU A 207 -9.76 3.22 -11.29
CA LEU A 207 -10.21 2.54 -10.10
C LEU A 207 -11.73 2.41 -10.09
N VAL A 208 -12.22 1.25 -9.68
CA VAL A 208 -13.64 1.03 -9.37
C VAL A 208 -13.74 0.28 -8.04
N MET A 209 -14.54 0.83 -7.13
CA MET A 209 -14.88 0.24 -5.85
C MET A 209 -16.33 -0.26 -5.86
N THR A 210 -16.50 -1.48 -5.36
CA THR A 210 -17.79 -2.14 -5.16
C THR A 210 -17.95 -2.53 -3.69
N ALA A 211 -19.13 -3.05 -3.31
CA ALA A 211 -19.32 -3.69 -2.01
C ALA A 211 -18.30 -4.82 -1.74
N SER A 212 -17.90 -5.56 -2.78
CA SER A 212 -17.04 -6.74 -2.65
C SER A 212 -15.54 -6.47 -2.63
N GLY A 213 -15.09 -5.35 -3.19
CA GLY A 213 -13.66 -5.06 -3.32
C GLY A 213 -13.38 -3.77 -4.07
N ILE A 214 -12.10 -3.42 -4.10
CA ILE A 214 -11.53 -2.28 -4.83
C ILE A 214 -10.67 -2.84 -5.96
N TYR A 215 -10.88 -2.36 -7.17
CA TYR A 215 -10.23 -2.88 -8.36
C TYR A 215 -9.54 -1.76 -9.10
N TYR A 216 -8.33 -2.00 -9.57
CA TYR A 216 -7.62 -1.06 -10.43
C TYR A 216 -7.06 -1.72 -11.68
N TYR A 217 -6.96 -0.95 -12.76
CA TYR A 217 -6.49 -1.42 -14.06
C TYR A 217 -5.84 -0.27 -14.84
N LYS A 218 -4.98 -0.58 -15.81
CA LYS A 218 -4.29 0.45 -16.61
C LYS A 218 -5.26 1.26 -17.49
N SER A 219 -4.98 2.55 -17.64
CA SER A 219 -5.72 3.48 -18.49
C SER A 219 -5.35 3.42 -19.97
N TRP A 220 -5.28 2.21 -20.53
CA TRP A 220 -5.04 1.92 -21.97
C TRP A 220 -3.57 1.89 -22.41
#